data_AF-A0A382YEL3-F1
#
_entry.id   AF-A0A382YEL3-F1
#
_cell.length_a   1.000
_cell.length_b   1.000
_cell.length_c   1.000
_cell.angle_alpha   90.00
_cell.angle_beta   90.00
_cell.angle_gamma   90.00
#
_symmetry.space_group_name_H-M   'P 1'
#
loop_
_entity.id
_entity.type
_entity.pdbx_description
1 polymer ?
#
loop_
_entity_poly.entity_id
_entity_poly.type
_entity_poly.pdbx_seq_one_letter_code
_entity_poly.pdbx_strand_id
1 'polypeptide(L)'
;MRSEFSKNVLTLVTGTTIAQAIPIAISPILTRIYTPEDFGVLALFISITTILGTIANGRYELAIVLPKRDNNALELTALSIIITIGFSLLLVILVILFHDSLL
;
A
#
# COMPACT_ATOMS: atom_id res chain seq x y z
N MET A 1 -3.62 -10.17 -27.46
CA MET A 1 -2.52 -10.06 -26.47
C MET A 1 -2.07 -8.61 -26.22
N ARG A 2 -1.67 -7.81 -27.23
CA ARG A 2 -1.27 -6.40 -27.03
C ARG A 2 -2.39 -5.49 -26.50
N SER A 3 -3.62 -5.64 -27.01
CA SER A 3 -4.78 -4.83 -26.58
C SER A 3 -5.17 -5.06 -25.11
N GLU A 4 -5.27 -6.32 -24.66
CA GLU A 4 -5.60 -6.66 -23.27
C GLU A 4 -4.51 -6.22 -22.27
N PHE A 5 -3.23 -6.41 -22.61
CA PHE A 5 -2.12 -5.94 -21.77
C PHE A 5 -2.12 -4.41 -21.64
N SER A 6 -2.24 -3.67 -22.74
CA SER A 6 -2.33 -2.21 -22.71
C SER A 6 -3.54 -1.72 -21.93
N LYS A 7 -4.69 -2.41 -22.01
CA LYS A 7 -5.90 -2.08 -21.26
C LYS A 7 -5.69 -2.27 -19.75
N ASN A 8 -5.08 -3.37 -19.33
CA ASN A 8 -4.77 -3.63 -17.92
C ASN A 8 -3.74 -2.64 -17.36
N VAL A 9 -2.70 -2.30 -18.12
CA VAL A 9 -1.73 -1.26 -17.74
C VAL A 9 -2.42 0.09 -17.62
N LEU A 10 -3.29 0.46 -18.56
CA LEU A 10 -4.04 1.71 -18.51
C LEU A 10 -4.96 1.77 -17.29
N THR A 11 -5.62 0.67 -16.92
CA THR A 11 -6.42 0.57 -15.70
C THR A 11 -5.58 0.80 -14.44
N LEU A 12 -4.40 0.17 -14.35
CA LEU A 12 -3.49 0.36 -13.21
C LEU A 12 -2.96 1.79 -13.11
N VAL A 13 -2.55 2.38 -14.24
CA VAL A 13 -2.03 3.75 -14.30
C VAL A 13 -3.13 4.74 -13.93
N THR A 14 -4.33 4.62 -14.51
CA THR A 14 -5.45 5.52 -14.21
C THR A 14 -5.86 5.44 -12.74
N GLY A 15 -5.93 4.24 -12.16
CA GLY A 15 -6.19 4.07 -10.73
C GLY A 15 -5.14 4.77 -9.86
N THR A 16 -3.86 4.62 -10.20
CA THR A 16 -2.75 5.27 -9.47
C THR A 16 -2.81 6.79 -9.62
N THR A 17 -3.04 7.31 -10.82
CA THR A 17 -3.14 8.75 -11.08
C THR A 17 -4.30 9.37 -10.30
N ILE A 18 -5.46 8.73 -10.27
CA ILE A 18 -6.62 9.20 -9.50
C ILE A 18 -6.28 9.20 -7.99
N ALA A 19 -5.68 8.13 -7.49
CA ALA A 19 -5.29 8.02 -6.08
C ALA A 19 -4.33 9.15 -5.64
N GLN A 20 -3.40 9.55 -6.52
CA GLN A 20 -2.46 10.65 -6.25
C GLN A 20 -3.10 12.04 -6.44
N ALA A 21 -4.09 12.18 -7.33
CA ALA A 21 -4.79 13.44 -7.56
C ALA A 21 -5.68 13.86 -6.39
N ILE A 22 -6.27 12.89 -5.67
CA ILE A 22 -7.13 13.13 -4.50
C ILE A 22 -6.43 13.99 -3.42
N PRO A 23 -5.25 13.61 -2.88
CA PRO A 23 -4.59 14.42 -1.86
C PRO A 23 -4.17 15.79 -2.37
N ILE A 24 -3.83 15.95 -3.66
CA ILE A 24 -3.51 17.26 -4.26
C ILE A 24 -4.76 18.16 -4.28
N ALA A 25 -5.90 17.62 -4.73
CA ALA A 25 -7.15 18.36 -4.81
C ALA A 25 -7.69 18.75 -3.42
N ILE A 26 -7.44 17.91 -2.41
CA ILE A 26 -7.89 18.13 -1.03
C ILE A 26 -6.89 18.98 -0.23
N SER A 27 -5.61 19.04 -0.63
CA SER A 27 -4.56 19.85 0.00
C SER A 27 -4.98 21.29 0.36
N PRO A 28 -5.62 22.09 -0.51
CA PRO A 28 -6.05 23.46 -0.15
C PRO A 28 -7.09 23.52 0.97
N ILE A 29 -7.87 22.45 1.17
CA ILE A 29 -8.82 22.36 2.28
C ILE A 29 -8.06 21.97 3.54
N LEU A 30 -7.16 20.98 3.46
CA LEU A 30 -6.36 20.54 4.59
C LEU A 30 -5.45 21.64 5.11
N THR A 31 -4.79 22.41 4.25
CA THR A 31 -3.90 23.51 4.65
C THR A 31 -4.61 24.66 5.33
N ARG A 32 -5.95 24.74 5.21
CA ARG A 32 -6.77 25.73 5.93
C ARG A 32 -7.19 25.26 7.32
N ILE A 33 -7.31 23.94 7.54
CA ILE A 33 -7.85 23.35 8.77
C ILE A 33 -6.72 22.80 9.67
N TYR A 34 -5.60 22.39 9.09
CA TYR A 34 -4.45 21.81 9.79
C TYR A 34 -3.27 22.76 9.83
N THR A 35 -2.45 22.66 10.88
CA THR A 35 -1.25 23.48 11.01
C THR A 35 -0.10 22.88 10.18
N PRO A 36 0.95 23.65 9.85
CA PRO A 36 2.13 23.12 9.16
C PRO A 36 2.80 21.95 9.91
N GLU A 37 2.71 21.93 11.24
CA GLU A 37 3.27 20.84 12.06
C GLU A 37 2.53 19.51 11.85
N ASP A 38 1.20 19.55 11.68
CA ASP A 38 0.38 18.36 11.41
C ASP A 38 0.77 17.69 10.08
N PHE A 39 1.17 18.47 9.08
CA PHE A 39 1.68 17.94 7.82
C PHE A 39 3.03 17.23 7.99
N GLY A 40 3.84 17.63 8.97
CA GLY A 40 5.05 16.91 9.34
C GLY A 40 4.75 15.52 9.89
N VAL A 41 3.74 15.40 10.75
CA VAL A 41 3.27 14.11 11.28
C VAL A 41 2.69 13.24 10.16
N LEU A 42 1.89 13.82 9.27
CA LEU A 42 1.37 13.12 8.09
C LEU A 42 2.49 12.59 7.19
N ALA A 43 3.51 13.39 6.90
CA ALA A 43 4.63 12.99 6.06
C ALA A 43 5.45 11.84 6.70
N LEU A 44 5.67 11.89 8.02
CA LEU A 44 6.29 10.81 8.76
C LEU A 44 5.46 9.52 8.68
N PHE A 45 4.15 9.63 8.89
CA PHE A 45 3.23 8.50 8.80
C PHE A 45 3.22 7.87 7.40
N ILE A 46 3.13 8.69 6.34
CA ILE A 46 3.20 8.23 4.94
C ILE A 46 4.54 7.54 4.66
N SER A 47 5.64 8.09 5.15
CA SER A 47 6.99 7.52 4.92
C SER A 47 7.11 6.14 5.53
N ILE A 48 6.70 5.98 6.80
CA ILE A 48 6.74 4.69 7.51
C ILE A 48 5.82 3.68 6.82
N THR A 49 4.57 4.06 6.54
CA THR A 49 3.59 3.17 5.91
C THR A 49 3.99 2.75 4.50
N THR A 50 4.64 3.62 3.72
CA THR A 50 5.14 3.28 2.38
C THR A 50 6.27 2.25 2.44
N ILE A 51 7.22 2.44 3.37
CA ILE A 51 8.33 1.49 3.58
C ILE A 51 7.77 0.14 4.02
N LEU A 52 6.91 0.13 5.05
CA LEU A 52 6.29 -1.09 5.58
C LEU A 52 5.40 -1.77 4.54
N GLY A 53 4.62 -1.00 3.77
CA GLY A 53 3.75 -1.51 2.72
C GLY A 53 4.52 -2.23 1.60
N THR A 54 5.71 -1.75 1.26
CA THR A 54 6.56 -2.37 0.24
C THR A 54 7.06 -3.77 0.64
N ILE A 55 7.23 -4.00 1.96
CA ILE A 55 7.66 -5.30 2.50
C ILE A 55 6.49 -6.16 2.99
N ALA A 56 5.29 -5.58 3.13
CA ALA A 56 4.14 -6.21 3.79
C ALA A 56 3.69 -7.49 3.11
N ASN A 57 3.77 -7.55 1.78
CA ASN A 57 3.39 -8.70 0.98
C ASN A 57 4.60 -9.57 0.59
N GLY A 58 5.78 -9.36 1.21
CA GLY A 58 7.01 -10.10 0.94
C GLY A 58 7.56 -9.95 -0.50
N ARG A 59 7.12 -8.93 -1.25
CA ARG A 59 7.39 -8.75 -2.68
C ARG A 59 6.80 -9.86 -3.58
N TYR A 60 5.84 -10.63 -3.06
CA TYR A 60 5.19 -11.71 -3.82
C TYR A 60 4.30 -11.20 -4.95
N GLU A 61 3.94 -9.90 -4.98
CA GLU A 61 3.30 -9.25 -6.12
C GLU A 61 4.12 -9.35 -7.41
N LEU A 62 5.46 -9.38 -7.29
CA LEU A 62 6.36 -9.59 -8.44
C LEU A 62 6.41 -11.06 -8.87
N ALA A 63 6.13 -11.98 -7.95
CA ALA A 63 6.12 -13.41 -8.23
C ALA A 63 4.80 -13.85 -8.90
N ILE A 64 3.68 -13.15 -8.65
CA ILE A 64 2.35 -13.44 -9.22
C ILE A 64 2.30 -13.30 -10.76
N VAL A 65 3.16 -12.48 -11.36
CA VAL A 65 3.20 -12.25 -12.82
C VAL A 65 4.06 -13.26 -13.61
N LEU A 66 4.79 -14.15 -12.93
CA LEU A 66 5.66 -15.16 -13.56
C LEU A 66 4.98 -16.46 -14.04
N PRO A 67 3.91 -17.00 -13.42
CA PRO A 67 3.36 -18.30 -13.79
C PRO A 67 2.67 -18.29 -15.16
N LYS A 68 2.97 -19.28 -16.01
CA LYS A 68 2.30 -19.49 -17.31
C LYS A 68 0.95 -20.22 -17.20
N ARG A 69 0.54 -20.64 -15.99
CA ARG A 69 -0.69 -21.40 -15.71
C ARG A 69 -1.46 -20.77 -14.55
N ASP A 70 -2.76 -20.54 -14.75
CA ASP A 70 -3.63 -19.82 -13.81
C ASP A 70 -3.71 -20.47 -12.41
N ASN A 71 -3.64 -21.80 -12.31
CA ASN A 71 -3.69 -22.51 -11.02
C ASN A 71 -2.53 -22.12 -10.09
N ASN A 72 -1.33 -21.92 -10.64
CA ASN A 72 -0.16 -21.55 -9.84
C ASN A 72 -0.22 -20.07 -9.41
N ALA A 73 -0.91 -19.22 -10.17
CA ALA A 73 -1.11 -17.82 -9.83
C ALA A 73 -2.11 -17.66 -8.66
N LEU A 74 -3.15 -18.50 -8.58
CA LEU A 74 -4.10 -18.51 -7.47
C LEU A 74 -3.45 -18.89 -6.14
N GLU A 75 -2.64 -19.96 -6.13
CA GLU A 75 -1.91 -20.39 -4.93
C GLU A 75 -0.95 -19.31 -4.42
N LEU A 76 -0.25 -18.64 -5.34
CA LEU A 76 0.69 -17.58 -4.99
C LEU A 76 -0.03 -16.30 -4.49
N THR A 77 -1.19 -16.00 -5.05
CA THR A 77 -2.05 -14.90 -4.58
C THR A 77 -2.56 -15.19 -3.16
N ALA A 78 -3.04 -16.41 -2.91
CA ALA A 78 -3.47 -16.81 -1.56
C ALA A 78 -2.34 -16.70 -0.54
N LEU A 79 -1.13 -17.15 -0.89
CA LEU A 79 0.06 -17.03 -0.04
C LEU A 79 0.41 -15.56 0.24
N SER A 80 0.39 -14.70 -0.78
CA SER A 80 0.64 -13.26 -0.63
C SER A 80 -0.37 -12.59 0.31
N ILE A 81 -1.65 -12.95 0.22
CA ILE A 81 -2.70 -12.46 1.12
C ILE A 81 -2.44 -12.90 2.56
N ILE A 82 -2.10 -14.17 2.79
CA ILE A 82 -1.81 -14.71 4.13
C ILE A 82 -0.62 -13.98 4.76
N ILE A 83 0.46 -13.77 4.00
CA ILE A 83 1.64 -13.05 4.46
C ILE A 83 1.28 -11.60 4.81
N THR A 84 0.50 -10.93 3.97
CA THR A 84 0.05 -9.56 4.19
C THR A 84 -0.79 -9.43 5.47
N ILE A 85 -1.72 -10.37 5.69
CA ILE A 85 -2.53 -10.41 6.92
C ILE A 85 -1.64 -10.64 8.15
N GLY A 86 -0.71 -11.59 8.08
CA GLY A 86 0.22 -11.88 9.16
C GLY A 86 1.12 -10.68 9.51
N PHE A 87 1.65 -10.01 8.49
CA PHE A 87 2.46 -8.80 8.66
C PHE A 87 1.65 -7.64 9.27
N SER A 88 0.42 -7.44 8.79
CA SER A 88 -0.49 -6.44 9.36
C SER A 88 -0.81 -6.73 10.82
N LEU A 89 -1.06 -8.00 11.18
CA LEU A 89 -1.32 -8.39 12.57
C LEU A 89 -0.09 -8.15 13.46
N LEU A 90 1.10 -8.50 12.97
CA LEU A 90 2.36 -8.27 13.67
C LEU A 90 2.61 -6.78 13.91
N LEU A 91 2.36 -5.92 12.92
CA LEU A 91 2.44 -4.48 13.09
C LEU A 91 1.47 -3.96 14.15
N VAL A 92 0.22 -4.42 14.15
CA VAL A 92 -0.77 -4.04 15.17
C VAL A 92 -0.30 -4.45 16.56
N ILE A 93 0.22 -5.67 16.73
CA ILE A 93 0.76 -6.14 18.00
C ILE A 93 1.95 -5.27 18.47
N LEU A 94 2.88 -4.95 17.58
CA LEU A 94 4.00 -4.07 17.90
C LEU A 94 3.53 -2.68 18.33
N VAL A 95 2.57 -2.09 17.61
CA VAL A 95 2.00 -0.79 17.97
C VAL A 95 1.37 -0.83 19.36
N ILE A 96 0.59 -1.86 19.69
CA ILE A 96 -0.04 -2.01 21.01
C ILE A 96 1.01 -2.16 22.11
N LEU A 97 2.02 -3.02 21.92
CA LEU A 97 3.08 -3.25 22.91
C LEU A 97 3.91 -1.99 23.21
N PHE A 98 4.23 -1.21 22.17
CA PHE A 98 5.02 0.01 22.32
C PHE A 98 4.19 1.22 22.76
N HIS A 99 2.86 1.19 22.57
CA HIS A 99 1.96 2.26 23.04
C HIS A 99 2.07 2.45 24.56
N ASP A 100 2.11 1.35 25.31
CA ASP A 100 2.20 1.39 26.78
C ASP A 100 3.60 1.76 27.31
N SER A 101 4.66 1.61 26.49
CA SER A 101 6.03 1.94 26.89
C SER A 101 6.46 3.37 26.55
N LEU A 102 5.64 4.13 25.81
CA LEU A 102 5.96 5.49 25.35
C LEU A 102 5.22 6.61 26.12
N LEU A 103 4.27 6.25 26.99
CA LEU A 103 3.51 7.15 27.89
C LEU A 103 4.09 7.09 29.32
#